data_AF-A0A3D6AJH6-F1
#
_entry.id   AF-A0A3D6AJH6-F1
#
_cell.length_a   1.000
_cell.length_b   1.000
_cell.length_c   1.000
_cell.angle_alpha   90.00
_cell.angle_beta   90.00
_cell.angle_gamma   90.00
#
_symmetry.space_group_name_H-M   'P 1'
#
loop_
_entity.id
_entity.type
_entity.pdbx_description
1 polymer ?
#
loop_
_entity_poly.entity_id
_entity_poly.type
_entity_poly.pdbx_seq_one_letter_code
_entity_poly.pdbx_strand_id
1 'polypeptide(L)'
;MGNMQFSDVQLINLSMLVTLRDSIKHDRVAACCKFGLCDEQARFLELLSIDQILMLVANLGQECLFLPRQDIVSLLALPLPLAGPIMSVHPPHHAPYAPQPAAVQC
;
A
#
# COMPACT_ATOMS: atom_id res chain seq x y z
N MET A 1 26.37 -15.18 1.04
CA MET A 1 25.15 -14.38 0.80
C MET A 1 25.00 -13.46 1.99
N GLY A 2 25.15 -12.15 1.80
CA GLY A 2 25.01 -11.20 2.91
C GLY A 2 23.58 -11.25 3.45
N ASN A 3 23.42 -11.32 4.77
CA ASN A 3 22.11 -11.16 5.38
C ASN A 3 21.64 -9.73 5.09
N MET A 4 20.78 -9.56 4.10
CA MET A 4 20.07 -8.32 3.86
C MET A 4 19.15 -8.10 5.06
N GLN A 5 19.57 -7.24 5.99
CA GLN A 5 18.75 -6.85 7.12
C GLN A 5 17.90 -5.66 6.69
N PHE A 6 16.60 -5.90 6.57
CA PHE A 6 15.62 -4.84 6.39
C PHE A 6 15.36 -4.15 7.73
N SER A 7 15.18 -2.83 7.71
CA SER A 7 14.61 -2.13 8.86
C SER A 7 13.14 -2.50 9.04
N ASP A 8 12.57 -2.11 10.19
CA ASP A 8 11.13 -2.33 10.47
C ASP A 8 10.24 -1.73 9.38
N VAL A 9 10.56 -0.51 8.92
CA VAL A 9 9.80 0.17 7.85
C VAL A 9 9.92 -0.57 6.52
N GLN A 10 11.12 -1.04 6.19
CA GLN A 10 11.34 -1.83 4.99
C GLN A 10 10.58 -3.17 5.05
N LEU A 11 10.55 -3.83 6.20
CA LEU A 11 9.79 -5.07 6.36
C LEU A 11 8.27 -4.84 6.20
N ILE A 12 7.74 -3.72 6.72
CA ILE A 12 6.35 -3.33 6.52
C ILE A 12 6.07 -3.09 5.03
N ASN A 13 6.93 -2.32 4.35
CA ASN A 13 6.80 -2.06 2.91
C ASN A 13 6.86 -3.36 2.09
N LEU A 14 7.76 -4.29 2.43
CA LEU A 14 7.86 -5.60 1.78
C LEU A 14 6.58 -6.41 1.94
N SER A 15 6.11 -6.58 3.18
CA SER A 15 4.89 -7.31 3.47
C SER A 15 3.70 -6.75 2.69
N MET A 16 3.61 -5.42 2.62
CA MET A 16 2.54 -4.75 1.89
C MET A 16 2.64 -4.98 0.38
N LEU A 17 3.80 -4.70 -0.24
CA LEU A 17 3.96 -4.80 -1.69
C LEU A 17 3.74 -6.23 -2.20
N VAL A 18 4.22 -7.24 -1.46
CA VAL A 18 3.96 -8.65 -1.79
C VAL A 18 2.47 -8.96 -1.70
N THR A 19 1.81 -8.53 -0.62
CA THR A 19 0.36 -8.76 -0.43
C THR A 19 -0.47 -8.13 -1.53
N LEU A 20 -0.15 -6.88 -1.93
CA LEU A 20 -0.84 -6.18 -3.00
C LEU A 20 -0.66 -6.90 -4.33
N ARG A 21 0.58 -7.21 -4.70
CA ARG A 21 0.91 -7.93 -5.94
C ARG A 21 0.14 -9.25 -6.03
N ASP A 22 0.18 -10.06 -4.98
CA ASP A 22 -0.44 -11.39 -5.01
C ASP A 22 -1.97 -11.29 -5.03
N SER A 23 -2.54 -10.31 -4.32
CA SER A 23 -3.99 -10.03 -4.40
C SER A 23 -4.40 -9.57 -5.80
N ILE A 24 -3.61 -8.71 -6.44
CA ILE A 24 -3.86 -8.23 -7.81
C ILE A 24 -3.80 -9.39 -8.81
N LYS A 25 -2.81 -10.27 -8.68
CA LYS A 25 -2.67 -11.46 -9.54
C LYS A 25 -3.82 -12.46 -9.37
N HIS A 26 -4.44 -12.49 -8.19
CA HIS A 26 -5.59 -13.34 -7.92
C HIS A 26 -6.89 -12.74 -8.48
N ASP A 27 -7.19 -11.49 -8.12
CA ASP A 27 -8.32 -10.72 -8.64
C ASP A 27 -7.99 -9.22 -8.60
N ARG A 28 -7.62 -8.69 -9.76
CA ARG A 28 -7.24 -7.28 -9.90
C ARG A 28 -8.36 -6.33 -9.53
N VAL A 29 -9.60 -6.60 -9.91
CA VAL A 29 -10.73 -5.69 -9.67
C VAL A 29 -11.02 -5.62 -8.18
N ALA A 30 -11.14 -6.78 -7.53
CA ALA A 30 -11.35 -6.84 -6.09
C ALA A 30 -10.19 -6.22 -5.31
N ALA A 31 -8.94 -6.45 -5.72
CA ALA A 31 -7.76 -5.83 -5.11
C ALA A 31 -7.79 -4.30 -5.24
N CYS A 32 -8.09 -3.75 -6.41
CA CYS A 32 -8.21 -2.31 -6.60
C CYS A 32 -9.26 -1.69 -5.67
N CYS A 33 -10.45 -2.31 -5.57
CA CYS A 33 -11.49 -1.84 -4.66
C CYS A 33 -11.08 -1.93 -3.19
N LYS A 34 -10.42 -3.03 -2.80
CA LYS A 34 -10.01 -3.28 -1.41
C LYS A 34 -8.89 -2.35 -0.94
N PHE A 35 -7.95 -2.04 -1.81
CA PHE A 35 -6.73 -1.29 -1.47
C PHE A 35 -6.72 0.15 -2.00
N GLY A 36 -7.79 0.59 -2.69
CA GLY A 36 -7.89 1.96 -3.21
C GLY A 36 -6.90 2.26 -4.34
N LEU A 37 -6.57 1.27 -5.17
CA LEU A 37 -5.61 1.42 -6.27
C LEU A 37 -6.31 1.85 -7.56
N CYS A 38 -5.67 2.73 -8.34
CA CYS A 38 -6.07 2.96 -9.72
C CYS A 38 -5.49 1.87 -10.66
N ASP A 39 -6.01 1.76 -11.88
CA ASP A 39 -5.60 0.74 -12.86
C ASP A 39 -4.09 0.83 -13.18
N GLU A 40 -3.53 2.03 -13.26
CA GLU A 40 -2.09 2.23 -13.52
C GLU A 40 -1.22 1.66 -12.39
N GLN A 41 -1.57 1.96 -11.13
CA GLN A 41 -0.88 1.42 -9.95
C GLN A 41 -0.96 -0.10 -9.91
N ALA A 42 -2.15 -0.66 -10.15
CA ALA A 42 -2.35 -2.10 -10.11
C ALA A 42 -1.54 -2.82 -11.19
N ARG A 43 -1.53 -2.30 -12.42
CA ARG A 43 -0.72 -2.86 -13.52
C ARG A 43 0.78 -2.82 -13.20
N PHE A 44 1.26 -1.71 -12.64
CA PHE A 44 2.66 -1.62 -12.25
C PHE A 44 3.03 -2.67 -11.20
N LEU A 45 2.23 -2.78 -10.13
CA LEU A 45 2.47 -3.73 -9.04
C LEU A 45 2.37 -5.19 -9.49
N GLU A 46 1.47 -5.50 -10.42
CA GLU A 46 1.29 -6.85 -10.98
C GLU A 46 2.54 -7.36 -11.71
N LEU A 47 3.27 -6.47 -12.39
CA LEU A 47 4.44 -6.78 -13.20
C LEU A 47 5.71 -7.02 -12.37
N LEU A 48 5.74 -6.58 -11.12
CA LEU A 48 6.93 -6.74 -10.28
C LEU A 48 7.21 -8.21 -9.98
N SER A 49 8.46 -8.64 -10.06
CA SER A 49 8.92 -9.90 -9.48
C SER A 49 9.16 -9.73 -7.97
N ILE A 50 9.27 -10.85 -7.23
CA ILE A 50 9.62 -10.79 -5.80
C ILE A 50 11.01 -10.16 -5.61
N ASP A 51 11.98 -10.51 -6.46
CA ASP A 51 13.32 -9.92 -6.42
C ASP A 51 13.30 -8.41 -6.69
N GLN A 52 12.46 -7.95 -7.61
CA GLN A 52 12.26 -6.52 -7.86
C GLN A 52 11.65 -5.82 -6.65
N ILE A 53 10.68 -6.44 -5.96
CA ILE A 53 10.11 -5.90 -4.72
C ILE A 53 11.18 -5.79 -3.63
N LEU A 54 11.99 -6.84 -3.43
CA LEU A 54 13.07 -6.85 -2.45
C LEU A 54 14.08 -5.72 -2.73
N MET A 55 14.48 -5.56 -3.99
CA MET A 55 15.36 -4.48 -4.42
C MET A 55 14.75 -3.10 -4.21
N LEU A 56 13.47 -2.90 -4.55
CA LEU A 56 12.79 -1.63 -4.32
C LEU A 56 12.78 -1.28 -2.84
N VAL A 57 12.32 -2.21 -1.99
CA VAL A 57 12.24 -2.00 -0.54
C VAL A 57 13.60 -1.70 0.09
N ALA A 58 14.65 -2.42 -0.33
CA ALA A 58 16.01 -2.18 0.15
C ALA A 58 16.49 -0.74 -0.12
N ASN A 59 15.98 -0.09 -1.17
CA ASN A 59 16.42 1.22 -1.63
C ASN A 59 15.43 2.36 -1.35
N LEU A 60 14.21 2.07 -0.93
CA LEU A 60 13.17 3.09 -0.62
C LEU A 60 13.45 3.90 0.67
N GLY A 61 14.41 3.48 1.48
CA GLY A 61 14.75 4.14 2.74
C GLY A 61 13.80 3.79 3.89
N GLN A 62 13.54 4.75 4.77
CA GLN A 62 12.81 4.56 6.04
C GLN A 62 11.42 5.17 6.04
N GLU A 63 10.84 5.39 4.86
CA GLU A 63 9.49 5.95 4.72
C GLU A 63 8.47 4.84 4.42
N CYS A 64 7.33 4.89 5.11
CA CYS A 64 6.22 3.98 4.86
C CYS A 64 5.54 4.33 3.54
N LEU A 65 5.40 3.35 2.64
CA LEU A 65 4.64 3.52 1.39
C LEU A 65 3.13 3.66 1.62
N PHE A 66 2.64 3.12 2.74
CA PHE A 66 1.25 3.17 3.14
C PHE A 66 1.16 3.80 4.52
N LEU A 67 0.48 4.94 4.57
CA LEU A 67 0.35 5.70 5.80
C LEU A 67 -0.77 5.10 6.68
N PRO A 68 -0.57 5.05 8.02
CA PRO A 68 -1.64 4.74 8.94
C PRO A 68 -2.84 5.66 8.73
N ARG A 69 -4.05 5.12 8.93
CA ARG A 69 -5.27 5.92 8.90
C ARG A 69 -5.25 6.98 10.00
N GLN A 70 -5.80 8.17 9.72
CA GLN A 70 -5.88 9.26 10.70
C GLN A 70 -6.78 8.91 11.90
N ASP A 71 -7.76 8.04 11.72
CA ASP A 71 -8.71 7.58 12.73
C ASP A 71 -8.33 6.25 13.37
N ILE A 72 -7.09 5.78 13.18
CA ILE A 72 -6.64 4.43 13.62
C ILE A 72 -6.90 4.17 15.10
N VAL A 73 -6.61 5.12 15.99
CA VAL A 73 -6.79 4.95 17.43
C VAL A 73 -8.28 4.78 17.78
N SER A 74 -9.14 5.61 17.19
CA SER A 74 -10.58 5.55 17.42
C SER A 74 -11.17 4.23 16.93
N LEU A 75 -10.72 3.72 15.79
CA LEU A 75 -11.16 2.43 15.26
C LEU A 75 -10.72 1.26 16.13
N LEU A 76 -9.47 1.30 16.61
CA LEU A 76 -8.93 0.26 17.48
C LEU A 76 -9.54 0.27 18.90
N ALA A 77 -10.16 1.38 19.30
CA ALA A 77 -10.88 1.51 20.58
C ALA A 77 -12.35 1.07 20.51
N LEU A 78 -12.88 0.73 19.33
CA LEU A 78 -14.27 0.29 19.18
C LEU A 78 -14.52 -1.06 19.86
N PRO A 79 -15.72 -1.30 20.39
CA PRO A 79 -16.15 -2.66 20.72
C PRO A 79 -16.00 -3.57 19.50
N LEU A 80 -15.36 -4.73 19.67
CA LEU A 80 -15.04 -5.66 18.57
C LEU A 80 -16.22 -5.96 17.61
N PRO A 81 -17.48 -6.14 18.09
CA PRO A 81 -18.61 -6.38 17.19
C PRO A 81 -18.92 -5.22 16.23
N LEU A 82 -18.46 -4.00 16.54
CA LEU A 82 -18.71 -2.79 15.76
C LEU A 82 -17.54 -2.39 14.86
N ALA A 83 -16.33 -2.91 15.10
CA ALA A 83 -15.13 -2.51 14.35
C ALA A 83 -15.30 -2.73 12.84
N GLY A 84 -15.73 -3.93 12.43
CA GLY A 84 -15.95 -4.26 11.01
C GLY A 84 -17.02 -3.40 10.34
N PRO A 85 -18.25 -3.32 10.89
CA PRO A 85 -19.30 -2.47 10.35
C PRO A 85 -18.89 -0.99 10.24
N ILE A 86 -18.26 -0.42 11.27
CA ILE A 86 -17.81 0.99 11.22
C ILE A 86 -16.72 1.18 10.16
N MET A 87 -15.74 0.26 10.07
CA MET A 87 -14.70 0.29 9.05
C MET A 87 -15.26 0.24 7.63
N SER A 88 -16.34 -0.52 7.38
CA SER A 88 -16.93 -0.65 6.04
C SER A 88 -17.60 0.63 5.50
N VAL A 89 -18.03 1.53 6.40
CA VAL A 89 -18.70 2.79 6.02
C VAL A 89 -17.81 4.03 6.23
N HIS A 90 -16.64 3.86 6.86
CA HIS A 90 -15.60 4.88 7.01
C HIS A 90 -14.37 4.46 6.19
N PRO A 91 -14.34 4.71 4.87
CA PRO A 91 -13.16 4.43 4.08
C PRO A 91 -11.97 5.29 4.54
N PRO A 92 -10.72 4.81 4.36
CA PRO A 92 -9.55 5.65 4.56
C PRO A 92 -9.71 6.92 3.69
N HIS A 93 -9.59 8.10 4.30
CA HIS A 93 -9.59 9.33 3.52
C HIS A 93 -8.33 9.36 2.66
N HIS A 94 -8.48 9.06 1.37
CA HIS A 94 -7.44 9.37 0.40
C HIS A 94 -7.34 10.89 0.26
N ALA A 95 -6.17 11.46 0.53
CA ALA A 95 -5.87 12.78 0.00
C ALA A 95 -6.05 12.69 -1.54
N PRO A 96 -6.79 13.61 -2.17
CA PRO A 96 -6.95 13.58 -3.62
C PRO A 96 -5.58 13.63 -4.28
N TYR A 97 -5.29 12.65 -5.14
CA TYR A 97 -4.12 12.68 -6.01
C TYR A 97 -4.18 13.96 -6.85
N ALA A 98 -3.31 14.93 -6.56
CA ALA A 98 -3.08 16.05 -7.45
C ALA A 98 -2.15 15.55 -8.57
N PRO A 99 -2.57 15.55 -9.85
CA PRO A 99 -1.66 15.28 -10.94
C PRO A 99 -0.52 16.28 -10.87
N GLN A 100 0.73 15.80 -10.87
CA GLN A 100 1.88 16.69 -11.03
C GLN A 100 1.74 17.39 -12.38
N PRO A 101 1.77 18.74 -12.45
CA PRO A 101 1.78 19.41 -13.74
C PRO A 101 3.02 18.96 -14.49
N ALA A 102 2.83 18.44 -15.71
CA ALA A 102 3.92 18.09 -16.59
C ALA A 102 4.89 19.28 -16.65
N ALA A 103 6.14 19.05 -16.28
CA ALA A 103 7.17 20.06 -16.42
C ALA A 103 7.26 20.44 -17.91
N VAL A 104 6.72 21.61 -18.25
CA VAL A 104 6.95 22.25 -19.54
C VAL A 104 8.43 22.60 -19.55
N GLN A 105 9.23 21.76 -20.21
CA GLN A 105 10.60 22.10 -20.55
C GLN A 105 10.54 23.13 -21.69
N CYS A 106 10.86 24.38 -21.37
CA CYS A 106 11.32 25.38 -22.34
C CYS A 106 12.84 25.32 -22.42
#